data_AF-A0A970Z176-F1
#
_entry.id   AF-A0A970Z176-F1
#
_cell.length_a   1.000
_cell.length_b   1.000
_cell.length_c   1.000
_cell.angle_alpha   90.00
_cell.angle_beta   90.00
_cell.angle_gamma   90.00
#
_symmetry.space_group_name_H-M   'P 1'
#
loop_
_entity.id
_entity.type
_entity.pdbx_description
1 polymer ?
#
loop_
_entity_poly.entity_id
_entity_poly.type
_entity_poly.pdbx_seq_one_letter_code
_entity_poly.pdbx_strand_id
1 'polypeptide(L)'
;TTTTTTSGGGSCSATYTTNNSWTGGFQGTVEVRATGGWTVTLTMPSGTSISSLWNGRASGTSGTVTVSDVGWNANGGSFGFVATGSGTPTVSCT
;
A
#
# COMPACT_ATOMS: atom_id res chain seq x y z
N THR A 1 2.83 -6.88 -14.06
CA THR A 1 1.49 -6.32 -14.28
C THR A 1 1.24 -5.28 -13.20
N THR A 2 1.09 -4.01 -13.56
CA THR A 2 0.85 -2.92 -12.61
C THR A 2 -0.66 -2.74 -12.48
N THR A 3 -1.25 -3.13 -11.35
CA THR A 3 -2.67 -2.91 -11.08
C THR A 3 -2.86 -1.52 -10.46
N THR A 4 -3.00 -0.51 -11.31
CA THR A 4 -3.40 0.85 -10.90
C THR A 4 -4.90 0.88 -10.61
N THR A 5 -5.27 0.99 -9.33
CA THR A 5 -6.67 1.21 -8.92
C THR A 5 -6.79 2.66 -8.43
N THR A 6 -7.15 3.53 -9.38
CA THR A 6 -7.40 4.96 -9.16
C THR A 6 -8.80 5.13 -8.58
N SER A 7 -8.94 5.42 -7.29
CA SER A 7 -10.21 5.91 -6.74
C SER A 7 -10.04 6.65 -5.42
N GLY A 8 -9.97 7.98 -5.51
CA GLY A 8 -10.18 8.95 -4.44
C GLY A 8 -10.15 10.37 -5.03
N GLY A 9 -11.22 11.13 -4.83
CA GLY A 9 -11.51 12.35 -5.57
C GLY A 9 -10.36 13.37 -5.60
N GLY A 10 -9.97 13.76 -6.81
CA GLY A 10 -9.27 15.01 -7.13
C GLY A 10 -7.81 15.18 -6.72
N SER A 11 -7.35 14.54 -5.64
CA SER A 11 -6.09 14.94 -4.99
C SER A 11 -5.20 13.81 -4.49
N CYS A 12 -5.60 12.52 -4.54
CA CYS A 12 -4.71 11.40 -4.20
C CYS A 12 -4.71 10.27 -5.24
N SER A 13 -3.53 9.77 -5.59
CA SER A 13 -3.31 8.58 -6.41
C SER A 13 -2.27 7.67 -5.77
N ALA A 14 -2.52 6.35 -5.75
CA ALA A 14 -1.59 5.35 -5.26
C ALA A 14 -1.26 4.31 -6.33
N THR A 15 0.03 4.04 -6.54
CA THR A 15 0.52 3.06 -7.51
C THR A 15 1.31 1.97 -6.80
N TYR A 16 0.81 0.74 -6.87
CA TYR A 16 1.48 -0.43 -6.30
C TYR A 16 2.47 -1.06 -7.29
N THR A 17 3.66 -1.40 -6.80
CA THR A 17 4.68 -2.17 -7.53
C THR A 17 5.23 -3.27 -6.63
N THR A 18 5.30 -4.50 -7.14
CA THR A 18 6.05 -5.58 -6.48
C THR A 18 7.55 -5.40 -6.78
N ASN A 19 8.36 -5.13 -5.77
CA ASN A 19 9.81 -4.97 -5.93
C ASN A 19 10.54 -6.31 -5.91
N ASN A 20 10.15 -7.21 -5.01
CA ASN A 20 10.76 -8.52 -4.87
C ASN A 20 9.72 -9.54 -4.44
N SER A 21 9.84 -10.79 -4.88
CA SER A 21 8.93 -11.87 -4.48
C SER A 21 9.70 -13.17 -4.33
N TRP A 22 9.39 -13.93 -3.29
CA TRP A 22 9.99 -15.22 -2.99
C TRP A 22 8.93 -16.22 -2.56
N THR A 23 9.32 -17.49 -2.37
CA THR A 23 8.41 -18.53 -1.90
C THR A 23 7.87 -18.17 -0.52
N GLY A 24 6.57 -17.89 -0.43
CA GLY A 24 5.87 -17.57 0.81
C GLY A 24 5.85 -16.08 1.20
N GLY A 25 6.38 -15.17 0.38
CA GLY A 25 6.27 -13.74 0.66
C GLY A 25 6.70 -12.82 -0.49
N PHE A 26 6.39 -11.54 -0.34
CA PHE A 26 6.74 -10.51 -1.31
C PHE A 26 6.97 -9.15 -0.65
N GLN A 27 7.79 -8.35 -1.29
CA GLN A 27 8.01 -6.95 -0.98
C GLN A 27 7.31 -6.09 -2.03
N GLY A 28 6.45 -5.21 -1.55
CA GLY A 28 5.74 -4.22 -2.36
C GLY A 28 6.10 -2.80 -1.96
N THR A 29 6.08 -1.90 -2.93
CA THR A 29 6.13 -0.45 -2.72
C THR A 29 4.88 0.18 -3.30
N VAL A 30 4.35 1.17 -2.59
CA VAL A 30 3.23 1.99 -3.05
C VAL A 30 3.72 3.43 -3.15
N GLU A 31 3.70 3.98 -4.35
CA GLU A 31 3.92 5.41 -4.59
C GLU A 31 2.60 6.15 -4.43
N VAL A 32 2.57 7.15 -3.56
CA VAL A 32 1.40 7.97 -3.27
C VAL A 32 1.65 9.40 -3.74
N ARG A 33 0.78 9.90 -4.60
CA ARG A 33 0.76 11.29 -5.04
C ARG A 33 -0.46 11.93 -4.42
N ALA A 34 -0.25 12.82 -3.45
CA ALA A 34 -1.33 13.48 -2.73
C ALA A 34 -1.06 14.98 -2.58
N THR A 35 -2.10 15.80 -2.50
CA THR A 35 -1.99 17.20 -2.04
C THR A 35 -2.67 17.34 -0.69
N GLY A 36 -1.90 17.36 0.40
CA GLY A 36 -2.38 17.13 1.76
C GLY A 36 -2.42 15.65 2.16
N GLY A 37 -2.63 15.36 3.44
CA GLY A 37 -2.56 14.00 4.00
C GLY A 37 -3.32 12.94 3.21
N TRP A 38 -2.83 11.70 3.28
CA TRP A 38 -3.34 10.60 2.45
C TRP A 38 -3.64 9.35 3.26
N THR A 39 -4.62 8.59 2.79
CA THR A 39 -4.94 7.28 3.32
C THR A 39 -5.06 6.27 2.19
N VAL A 40 -4.20 5.27 2.19
CA VAL A 40 -4.22 4.16 1.22
C VAL A 40 -4.83 2.92 1.84
N THR A 41 -5.89 2.40 1.24
CA THR A 41 -6.48 1.12 1.57
C THR A 41 -5.88 0.02 0.68
N LEU A 42 -5.24 -0.96 1.31
CA LEU A 42 -4.72 -2.18 0.71
C LEU A 42 -5.69 -3.33 0.99
N THR A 43 -6.26 -3.94 -0.05
CA THR A 43 -7.02 -5.19 0.12
C THR A 43 -6.11 -6.36 -0.18
N MET A 44 -5.68 -7.05 0.88
CA MET A 44 -4.84 -8.24 0.80
C MET A 44 -5.65 -9.46 0.38
N PRO A 45 -5.10 -10.30 -0.51
CA PRO A 45 -5.70 -11.59 -0.85
C PRO A 45 -5.83 -12.49 0.39
N SER A 46 -6.77 -13.45 0.36
CA SER A 46 -6.88 -14.48 1.39
C SER A 46 -5.57 -15.25 1.53
N GLY A 47 -5.08 -15.41 2.77
CA GLY A 47 -3.79 -16.05 3.03
C GLY A 47 -2.57 -15.14 2.87
N THR A 48 -2.78 -13.83 2.68
CA THR A 48 -1.72 -12.82 2.66
C THR A 48 -1.76 -11.95 3.92
N SER A 49 -0.60 -11.60 4.48
CA SER A 49 -0.51 -10.70 5.65
C SER A 49 0.78 -9.90 5.66
N ILE A 50 0.70 -8.59 5.93
CA ILE A 50 1.86 -7.71 6.12
C ILE A 50 2.65 -8.16 7.35
N SER A 51 3.93 -8.42 7.15
CA SER A 51 4.90 -8.72 8.21
C SER A 51 5.62 -7.47 8.70
N SER A 52 5.98 -6.57 7.79
CA SER A 52 6.71 -5.34 8.10
C SER A 52 6.28 -4.23 7.16
N LEU A 53 6.19 -3.00 7.65
CA LEU A 53 5.88 -1.81 6.86
C LEU A 53 6.73 -0.63 7.32
N TRP A 54 7.15 0.21 6.38
CA TRP A 54 7.91 1.44 6.63
C TRP A 54 7.38 2.60 5.80
N ASN A 55 7.70 3.83 6.22
CA ASN A 55 7.23 5.08 5.61
C ASN A 55 5.70 5.23 5.55
N GLY A 56 4.97 4.52 6.42
CA GLY A 56 3.51 4.64 6.57
C GLY A 56 3.06 4.06 7.91
N ARG A 57 1.81 4.33 8.30
CA ARG A 57 1.19 3.73 9.49
C ARG A 57 0.06 2.81 9.06
N ALA A 58 0.24 1.50 9.23
CA ALA A 58 -0.82 0.54 8.98
C ALA A 58 -1.71 0.34 10.22
N SER A 59 -3.02 0.30 10.03
CA SER A 59 -4.00 -0.03 11.08
C SER A 59 -4.25 -1.54 11.23
N GLY A 60 -3.64 -2.38 10.39
CA GLY A 60 -3.81 -3.82 10.39
C GLY A 60 -2.77 -4.51 9.52
N THR A 61 -2.90 -5.83 9.38
CA THR A 61 -1.93 -6.66 8.64
C THR A 61 -2.55 -7.59 7.60
N SER A 62 -3.84 -7.93 7.70
CA SER A 62 -4.51 -8.85 6.77
C SER A 62 -5.91 -8.38 6.39
N GLY A 63 -6.49 -8.95 5.33
CA GLY A 63 -7.78 -8.51 4.81
C GLY A 63 -7.72 -7.10 4.25
N THR A 64 -8.43 -6.15 4.86
CA THR A 64 -8.38 -4.73 4.47
C THR A 64 -7.45 -3.97 5.41
N VAL A 65 -6.28 -3.59 4.91
CA VAL A 65 -5.28 -2.81 5.65
C VAL A 65 -5.32 -1.37 5.21
N THR A 66 -5.56 -0.46 6.14
CA THR A 66 -5.46 0.98 5.89
C THR A 66 -4.09 1.49 6.30
N VAL A 67 -3.40 2.16 5.40
CA VAL A 67 -2.10 2.80 5.60
C VAL A 67 -2.26 4.30 5.45
N SER A 68 -1.91 5.04 6.48
CA SER A 68 -1.93 6.51 6.45
C SER A 68 -0.52 7.09 6.44
N ASP A 69 -0.44 8.36 6.09
CA ASP A 69 0.81 9.12 6.14
C ASP A 69 1.42 9.17 7.55
N VAL A 70 2.73 9.44 7.60
CA VAL A 70 3.53 9.60 8.83
C VAL A 70 3.84 11.08 9.10
N GLY A 71 3.00 11.99 8.61
CA GLY A 71 3.11 13.44 8.74
C GLY A 71 4.04 14.06 7.70
N TRP A 72 5.30 13.63 7.63
CA TRP A 72 6.28 14.23 6.73
C TRP A 72 6.01 13.95 5.25
N ASN A 73 5.36 12.83 4.94
CA ASN A 73 4.96 12.45 3.59
C ASN A 73 3.50 12.75 3.29
N ALA A 74 2.84 13.61 4.07
CA ALA A 74 1.45 13.98 3.86
C ALA A 74 1.22 14.52 2.43
N ASN A 75 2.13 15.32 1.86
CA ASN A 75 1.99 15.84 0.48
C ASN A 75 2.47 14.87 -0.61
N GLY A 76 2.33 13.56 -0.37
CA GLY A 76 2.83 12.50 -1.22
C GLY A 76 4.20 11.96 -0.81
N GLY A 77 4.54 10.81 -1.37
CA GLY A 77 5.74 10.04 -1.06
C GLY A 77 5.59 8.59 -1.49
N SER A 78 6.32 7.69 -0.85
CA SER A 78 6.15 6.26 -1.05
C SER A 78 6.31 5.52 0.25
N PHE A 79 5.59 4.40 0.37
CA PHE A 79 5.73 3.47 1.47
C PHE A 79 6.00 2.07 0.96
N GLY A 80 6.72 1.29 1.75
CA GLY A 80 7.07 -0.08 1.40
C GLY A 80 6.62 -1.04 2.47
N PHE A 81 6.35 -2.27 2.06
CA PHE A 81 5.95 -3.33 2.97
C PHE A 81 6.46 -4.68 2.50
N VAL A 82 6.62 -5.59 3.46
CA VAL A 82 6.83 -7.01 3.23
C VAL A 82 5.58 -7.73 3.71
N ALA A 83 5.01 -8.55 2.84
CA ALA A 83 3.89 -9.42 3.17
C ALA A 83 4.30 -10.89 3.02
N THR A 84 3.66 -11.73 3.82
CA THR A 84 3.67 -13.18 3.71
C THR A 84 2.48 -13.61 2.88
N GLY A 85 2.61 -14.71 2.13
CA GLY A 85 1.56 -15.22 1.22
C GLY A 85 1.85 -14.99 -0.26
N SER A 86 0.83 -15.16 -1.09
CA SER A 86 0.92 -15.03 -2.55
C SER A 86 -0.27 -14.23 -3.09
N GLY A 87 0.02 -13.34 -4.04
CA GLY A 87 -0.97 -12.51 -4.72
C GLY A 87 -0.62 -11.02 -4.69
N THR A 88 -1.37 -10.24 -5.45
CA THR A 88 -1.21 -8.78 -5.54
C THR A 88 -2.37 -8.09 -4.83
N PRO A 89 -2.10 -7.25 -3.82
CA PRO A 89 -3.15 -6.47 -3.20
C PRO A 89 -3.70 -5.41 -4.16
N THR A 90 -4.98 -5.07 -4.00
CA THR A 90 -5.54 -3.88 -4.63
C THR A 90 -5.27 -2.67 -3.75
N VAL A 91 -4.99 -1.53 -4.37
CA VAL A 91 -4.70 -0.26 -3.68
C VAL A 91 -5.78 0.75 -4.01
N SER A 92 -6.23 1.53 -3.04
CA SER A 92 -7.08 2.69 -3.29
C SER A 92 -6.63 3.80 -2.39
N CYS A 93 -6.44 5.01 -2.93
CA CYS A 93 -6.10 6.17 -2.12
C CYS A 93 -7.31 7.07 -1.95
N THR A 94 -7.55 7.55 -0.74
CA THR A 94 -8.56 8.55 -0.40
C THR A 94 -7.94 9.69 0.38
#